data_AF-A0A1M3D3P5-F1
#
_entry.id   AF-A0A1M3D3P5-F1
#
_cell.length_a   1.000
_cell.length_b   1.000
_cell.length_c   1.000
_cell.angle_alpha   90.00
_cell.angle_beta   90.00
_cell.angle_gamma   90.00
#
_symmetry.space_group_name_H-M   'P 1'
#
loop_
_entity.id
_entity.type
_entity.pdbx_description
1 polymer ?
#
loop_
_entity_poly.entity_id
_entity_poly.type
_entity_poly.pdbx_seq_one_letter_code
_entity_poly.pdbx_strand_id
1 'polypeptide(L)'
;MDIFRLLAAAAFIFCLSSLVYQMTKLLIAGNKRDFSKPSGSEKDGIVYSFTGAMSPFEKESAYLHLPTYIAGLLFHFGVFLSFPVLLLMIIFPKILFISQYLTASISLFLLISSFSGLFILVKRIVKRDIRAISGADDYISNGLTTFSLLMSSIALLTETLVPLYFVVYSVLLVWVPIGKTRHLIYFFFARYHLGRFYGRRNSWPQKKVSNG
;
A
#
# COMPACT_ATOMS: atom_id res chain seq x y z
N MET A 1 4.99 22.87 17.93
CA MET A 1 5.52 21.62 17.34
C MET A 1 7.04 21.69 17.37
N ASP A 2 7.71 20.60 17.73
CA ASP A 2 9.17 20.52 17.61
C ASP A 2 9.62 20.48 16.13
N ILE A 3 10.92 20.67 15.89
CA ILE A 3 11.49 20.75 14.55
C ILE A 3 11.29 19.46 13.74
N PHE A 4 11.28 18.29 14.39
CA PHE A 4 11.12 17.00 13.73
C PHE A 4 9.67 16.81 13.24
N ARG A 5 8.68 17.23 14.04
CA ARG A 5 7.27 17.27 13.64
C ARG A 5 7.04 18.24 12.48
N LEU A 6 7.68 19.41 12.51
CA LEU A 6 7.59 20.38 11.40
C LEU A 6 8.18 19.80 10.11
N LEU A 7 9.33 19.12 10.20
CA LEU A 7 9.94 18.41 9.08
C LEU A 7 9.00 17.35 8.50
N ALA A 8 8.43 16.49 9.35
CA ALA A 8 7.49 15.46 8.92
C ALA A 8 6.21 16.04 8.32
N ALA A 9 5.68 17.13 8.87
CA ALA A 9 4.52 17.83 8.33
C ALA A 9 4.83 18.44 6.95
N ALA A 10 6.00 19.08 6.77
CA ALA A 10 6.43 19.61 5.49
C ALA A 10 6.60 18.51 4.44
N ALA A 11 7.24 17.39 4.81
CA ALA A 11 7.37 16.22 3.95
C ALA A 11 6.01 15.61 3.59
N PHE A 12 5.05 15.60 4.53
CA PHE A 12 3.69 15.12 4.30
C PHE A 12 2.96 16.01 3.29
N ILE A 13 3.03 17.33 3.43
CA ILE A 13 2.46 18.28 2.49
C ILE A 13 3.08 18.08 1.10
N PHE A 14 4.41 18.00 1.00
CA PHE A 14 5.11 17.73 -0.26
C PHE A 14 4.62 16.43 -0.92
N CYS A 15 4.56 15.34 -0.14
CA CYS A 15 4.10 14.04 -0.61
C CYS A 15 2.66 14.13 -1.13
N LEU A 16 1.75 14.70 -0.34
CA LEU A 16 0.35 14.83 -0.69
C LEU A 16 0.17 15.69 -1.94
N SER A 17 0.80 16.86 -2.02
CA SER A 17 0.77 17.74 -3.20
C SER A 17 1.30 17.03 -4.44
N SER A 18 2.38 16.26 -4.32
CA SER A 18 2.95 15.49 -5.43
C SER A 18 2.02 14.38 -5.91
N LEU A 19 1.40 13.64 -4.98
CA LEU A 19 0.44 12.59 -5.31
C LEU A 19 -0.84 13.15 -5.92
N VAL A 20 -1.35 14.27 -5.39
CA VAL A 20 -2.50 14.98 -5.96
C VAL A 20 -2.19 15.45 -7.38
N TYR A 21 -1.02 16.05 -7.61
CA TYR A 21 -0.61 16.46 -8.94
C TYR A 21 -0.54 15.28 -9.94
N GLN A 22 0.06 14.16 -9.53
CA GLN A 22 0.10 12.94 -10.36
C GLN A 22 -1.30 12.38 -10.62
N MET A 23 -2.16 12.41 -9.60
CA MET A 23 -3.56 11.99 -9.69
C MET A 23 -4.35 12.85 -10.68
N THR A 24 -4.21 14.17 -10.60
CA THR A 24 -4.84 15.11 -11.53
C THR A 24 -4.39 14.86 -12.96
N LYS A 25 -3.10 14.59 -13.20
CA LYS A 25 -2.61 14.22 -14.53
C LYS A 25 -3.26 12.95 -15.07
N LEU A 26 -3.43 11.91 -14.24
CA LEU A 26 -4.12 10.68 -14.64
C LEU A 26 -5.58 10.93 -15.00
N LEU A 27 -6.28 11.71 -14.17
CA LEU A 27 -7.67 12.07 -14.41
C LEU A 27 -7.84 12.87 -15.70
N ILE A 28 -6.95 13.84 -15.96
CA ILE A 28 -6.96 14.64 -17.19
C ILE A 28 -6.65 13.79 -18.42
N ALA A 29 -5.68 12.86 -18.34
CA ALA A 29 -5.37 11.95 -19.44
C ALA A 29 -6.59 11.10 -19.84
N GLY A 30 -7.48 10.81 -18.88
CA GLY A 30 -8.78 10.24 -19.12
C GLY A 30 -8.76 8.85 -19.76
N ASN A 31 -9.92 8.41 -20.21
CA ASN A 31 -10.06 7.15 -20.92
C ASN A 31 -10.07 7.37 -22.42
N LYS A 32 -9.30 6.55 -23.15
CA LYS A 32 -9.50 6.43 -24.60
C LYS A 32 -10.90 5.88 -24.86
N ARG A 33 -11.55 6.40 -25.90
CA ARG A 33 -12.87 5.91 -26.31
C ARG A 33 -12.75 4.44 -26.71
N ASP A 34 -13.53 3.58 -26.04
CA ASP A 34 -13.57 2.16 -26.35
C ASP A 34 -14.63 1.91 -27.44
N PHE A 35 -14.16 1.52 -28.63
CA PHE A 35 -15.03 1.24 -29.78
C PHE A 35 -15.61 -0.18 -29.78
N SER A 36 -15.28 -1.02 -28.78
CA SER A 36 -15.90 -2.33 -28.64
C SER A 36 -17.40 -2.20 -28.38
N LYS A 37 -18.19 -3.09 -29.01
CA LYS A 37 -19.60 -3.25 -28.70
C LYS A 37 -19.73 -3.73 -27.25
N PRO A 38 -20.54 -3.08 -26.39
CA PRO A 38 -20.80 -3.59 -25.06
C PRO A 38 -21.51 -4.94 -25.15
N SER A 39 -20.95 -5.96 -24.49
CA SER A 39 -21.51 -7.32 -24.41
C SER A 39 -21.70 -7.82 -22.97
N GLY A 40 -21.23 -7.07 -21.97
CA GLY A 40 -21.33 -7.42 -20.55
C GLY A 40 -21.56 -6.21 -19.64
N SER A 41 -21.29 -6.38 -18.35
CA SER A 41 -21.52 -5.38 -17.30
C SER A 41 -20.22 -4.74 -16.83
N GLU A 42 -20.04 -3.43 -17.11
CA GLU A 42 -18.90 -2.67 -16.61
C GLU A 42 -18.87 -2.64 -15.06
N LYS A 43 -20.05 -2.56 -14.42
CA LYS A 43 -20.17 -2.54 -12.96
C LYS A 43 -19.65 -3.84 -12.34
N ASP A 44 -20.08 -4.98 -12.87
CA ASP A 44 -19.68 -6.28 -12.33
C ASP A 44 -18.20 -6.55 -12.57
N GLY A 45 -17.67 -6.12 -13.72
CA GLY A 45 -16.24 -6.15 -14.00
C GLY A 45 -15.42 -5.29 -13.02
N ILE A 46 -15.89 -4.07 -12.68
CA ILE A 46 -15.26 -3.21 -11.66
C ILE A 46 -15.27 -3.92 -10.30
N VAL A 47 -16.43 -4.41 -9.85
CA VAL A 47 -16.55 -5.08 -8.54
C VAL A 47 -15.62 -6.29 -8.48
N TYR A 48 -15.64 -7.16 -9.49
CA TYR A 48 -14.75 -8.32 -9.57
C TYR A 48 -13.28 -7.91 -9.57
N SER A 49 -12.92 -6.82 -10.26
CA SER A 49 -11.57 -6.27 -10.25
C SER A 49 -11.15 -5.83 -8.84
N PHE A 50 -12.02 -5.27 -8.00
CA PHE A 50 -11.61 -4.96 -6.62
C PHE A 50 -11.70 -6.13 -5.64
N THR A 51 -12.33 -7.24 -6.03
CA THR A 51 -12.64 -8.35 -5.13
C THR A 51 -12.09 -9.68 -5.64
N GLY A 52 -12.86 -10.42 -6.44
CA GLY A 52 -12.52 -11.77 -6.91
C GLY A 52 -11.15 -11.82 -7.56
N ALA A 53 -10.82 -10.90 -8.46
CA ALA A 53 -9.50 -10.86 -9.09
C ALA A 53 -8.35 -10.41 -8.16
N MET A 54 -8.59 -10.17 -6.87
CA MET A 54 -7.57 -10.02 -5.83
C MET A 54 -7.46 -11.27 -4.92
N SER A 55 -8.43 -12.18 -5.00
CA SER A 55 -8.42 -13.45 -4.28
C SER A 55 -7.22 -14.30 -4.66
N PRO A 56 -6.56 -14.98 -3.70
CA PRO A 56 -5.50 -15.91 -4.01
C PRO A 56 -6.03 -17.14 -4.75
N PHE A 57 -7.32 -17.48 -4.61
CA PHE A 57 -7.94 -18.63 -5.28
C PHE A 57 -8.20 -18.40 -6.77
N GLU A 58 -8.19 -17.14 -7.22
CA GLU A 58 -8.35 -16.75 -8.63
C GLU A 58 -6.99 -16.50 -9.31
N LYS A 59 -5.87 -16.69 -8.58
CA LYS A 59 -4.50 -16.46 -9.05
C LYS A 59 -3.60 -17.59 -8.62
N GLU A 60 -3.26 -18.48 -9.55
CA GLU A 60 -2.38 -19.63 -9.32
C GLU A 60 -1.09 -19.26 -8.58
N SER A 61 -0.41 -18.18 -9.00
CA SER A 61 0.83 -17.73 -8.35
C SER A 61 0.64 -17.27 -6.90
N ALA A 62 -0.53 -16.72 -6.55
CA ALA A 62 -0.85 -16.35 -5.18
C ALA A 62 -1.25 -17.59 -4.36
N TYR A 63 -2.02 -18.50 -4.96
CA TYR A 63 -2.39 -19.78 -4.36
C TYR A 63 -1.18 -20.65 -4.01
N LEU A 64 -0.20 -20.75 -4.91
CA LEU A 64 1.04 -21.50 -4.67
C LEU A 64 1.97 -20.84 -3.64
N HIS A 65 1.71 -19.57 -3.28
CA HIS A 65 2.56 -18.79 -2.38
C HIS A 65 1.76 -18.06 -1.29
N LEU A 66 0.77 -18.74 -0.71
CA LEU A 66 -0.11 -18.20 0.35
C LEU A 66 0.63 -17.50 1.50
N PRO A 67 1.75 -18.01 2.04
CA PRO A 67 2.47 -17.29 3.10
C PRO A 67 2.95 -15.90 2.65
N THR A 68 3.40 -15.77 1.39
CA THR A 68 3.81 -14.47 0.83
C THR A 68 2.61 -13.58 0.55
N TYR A 69 1.48 -14.15 0.14
CA TYR A 69 0.23 -13.42 -0.02
C TYR A 69 -0.26 -12.84 1.31
N ILE A 70 -0.30 -13.65 2.37
CA ILE A 70 -0.71 -13.21 3.72
C ILE A 70 0.26 -12.18 4.28
N ALA A 71 1.57 -12.40 4.17
CA ALA A 71 2.57 -11.40 4.56
C ALA A 71 2.38 -10.09 3.79
N GLY A 72 2.05 -10.18 2.49
CA GLY A 72 1.68 -9.03 1.67
C GLY A 72 0.48 -8.27 2.23
N LEU A 73 -0.60 -8.96 2.60
CA LEU A 73 -1.79 -8.34 3.20
C LEU A 73 -1.47 -7.65 4.53
N LEU A 74 -0.81 -8.35 5.44
CA LEU A 74 -0.41 -7.78 6.74
C LEU A 74 0.47 -6.54 6.56
N PHE A 75 1.45 -6.61 5.66
CA PHE A 75 2.32 -5.49 5.35
C PHE A 75 1.52 -4.28 4.83
N HIS A 76 0.61 -4.46 3.87
CA HIS A 76 -0.20 -3.36 3.34
C HIS A 76 -1.16 -2.78 4.39
N PHE A 77 -1.81 -3.61 5.21
CA PHE A 77 -2.66 -3.11 6.29
C PHE A 77 -1.86 -2.32 7.33
N GLY A 78 -0.65 -2.77 7.66
CA GLY A 78 0.28 -2.01 8.49
C GLY A 78 0.60 -0.64 7.89
N VAL A 79 0.91 -0.59 6.59
CA VAL A 79 1.15 0.68 5.87
C VAL A 79 -0.06 1.60 5.98
N PHE A 80 -1.27 1.10 5.68
CA PHE A 80 -2.49 1.90 5.79
C PHE A 80 -2.76 2.41 7.21
N LEU A 81 -2.47 1.61 8.25
CA LEU A 81 -2.62 2.02 9.65
C LEU A 81 -1.56 3.07 10.07
N SER A 82 -0.36 2.95 9.51
CA SER A 82 0.79 3.76 9.92
C SER A 82 0.67 5.25 9.55
N PHE A 83 0.00 5.59 8.44
CA PHE A 83 -0.22 6.98 8.02
C PHE A 83 -1.16 7.75 8.97
N PRO A 84 -2.32 7.22 9.40
CA PRO A 84 -3.11 7.79 10.48
C PRO A 84 -2.31 7.93 11.79
N VAL A 85 -1.51 6.92 12.16
CA VAL A 85 -0.65 7.01 13.35
C VAL A 85 0.32 8.19 13.25
N LEU A 86 0.98 8.37 12.10
CA LEU A 86 1.82 9.54 11.83
C LEU A 86 1.06 10.85 11.96
N LEU A 87 -0.11 10.96 11.31
CA LEU A 87 -0.90 12.19 11.32
C LEU A 87 -1.36 12.56 12.74
N LEU A 88 -1.80 11.57 13.51
CA LEU A 88 -2.17 11.74 14.92
C LEU A 88 -0.96 12.13 15.78
N MET A 89 0.22 11.52 15.57
CA MET A 89 1.46 11.90 16.25
C MET A 89 1.90 13.34 15.93
N ILE A 90 1.61 13.85 14.72
CA ILE A 90 1.90 15.23 14.31
C ILE A 90 0.92 16.22 14.97
N ILE A 91 -0.38 15.98 14.84
CA ILE A 91 -1.43 16.94 15.21
C ILE A 91 -1.83 16.83 16.69
N PHE A 92 -1.99 15.60 17.18
CA PHE A 92 -2.49 15.28 18.51
C PHE A 92 -1.55 14.28 19.22
N PRO A 93 -0.31 14.67 19.57
CA PRO A 93 0.75 13.76 20.01
C PRO A 93 0.40 12.90 21.23
N LYS A 94 -0.58 13.32 22.04
CA LYS A 94 -1.01 12.59 23.25
C LYS A 94 -2.20 11.64 23.01
N ILE A 95 -2.91 11.73 21.88
CA ILE A 95 -4.19 11.04 21.66
C ILE A 95 -4.04 9.51 21.69
N LEU A 96 -2.97 8.99 21.09
CA LEU A 96 -2.75 7.55 21.02
C LEU A 96 -2.40 6.97 22.39
N PHE A 97 -1.75 7.74 23.25
CA PHE A 97 -1.27 7.31 24.57
C PHE A 97 -2.33 7.37 25.69
N ILE A 98 -3.56 7.82 25.40
CA ILE A 98 -4.66 7.84 26.40
C ILE A 98 -5.01 6.42 26.86
N SER A 99 -4.93 5.44 25.95
CA SER A 99 -5.18 4.03 26.26
C SER A 99 -3.94 3.20 25.96
N GLN A 100 -3.31 2.67 27.02
CA GLN A 100 -2.15 1.81 26.90
C GLN A 100 -2.46 0.53 26.12
N TYR A 101 -3.66 -0.05 26.30
CA TYR A 101 -4.09 -1.25 25.58
C TYR A 101 -4.24 -1.00 24.07
N LEU A 102 -4.83 0.14 23.70
CA LEU A 102 -4.96 0.55 22.30
C LEU A 102 -3.58 0.78 21.68
N THR A 103 -2.71 1.52 22.38
CA THR A 103 -1.33 1.79 21.96
C THR A 103 -0.54 0.51 21.73
N ALA A 104 -0.58 -0.41 22.70
CA ALA A 104 0.12 -1.69 22.63
C ALA A 104 -0.42 -2.57 21.48
N SER A 105 -1.73 -2.58 21.26
CA SER A 105 -2.35 -3.35 20.16
C SER A 105 -1.96 -2.82 18.80
N ILE A 106 -1.98 -1.50 18.61
CA ILE A 106 -1.53 -0.84 17.37
C ILE A 106 -0.04 -1.11 17.16
N SER A 107 0.77 -0.95 18.22
CA SER A 107 2.21 -1.19 18.14
C SER A 107 2.53 -2.64 17.76
N LEU A 108 1.87 -3.63 18.38
CA LEU A 108 2.04 -5.04 18.06
C LEU A 108 1.66 -5.35 16.61
N PHE A 109 0.54 -4.80 16.12
CA PHE A 109 0.13 -5.00 14.74
C PHE A 109 1.13 -4.39 13.74
N LEU A 110 1.66 -3.21 14.01
CA LEU A 110 2.69 -2.57 13.19
C LEU A 110 4.01 -3.35 13.21
N LEU A 111 4.36 -3.96 14.35
CA LEU A 111 5.53 -4.84 14.47
C LEU A 111 5.37 -6.09 13.60
N ILE A 112 4.22 -6.78 13.68
CA ILE A 112 3.89 -7.93 12.83
C ILE A 112 3.93 -7.54 11.34
N SER A 113 3.43 -6.35 11.01
CA SER A 113 3.44 -5.82 9.66
C SER A 113 4.87 -5.55 9.18
N SER A 114 5.73 -5.00 10.04
CA SER A 114 7.16 -4.80 9.74
C SER A 114 7.88 -6.13 9.49
N PHE A 115 7.67 -7.14 10.34
CA PHE A 115 8.21 -8.48 10.11
C PHE A 115 7.72 -9.11 8.81
N SER A 116 6.45 -8.89 8.45
CA SER A 116 5.90 -9.32 7.16
C SER A 116 6.61 -8.64 5.98
N GLY A 117 6.89 -7.35 6.10
CA GLY A 117 7.69 -6.61 5.12
C GLY A 117 9.12 -7.12 5.03
N LEU A 118 9.77 -7.38 6.17
CA LEU A 118 11.12 -7.97 6.22
C LEU A 118 11.16 -9.36 5.58
N PHE A 119 10.17 -10.20 5.84
CA PHE A 119 10.03 -11.50 5.19
C PHE A 119 9.97 -11.37 3.66
N ILE A 120 9.18 -10.41 3.14
CA ILE A 120 9.10 -10.11 1.70
C ILE A 120 10.45 -9.63 1.16
N LEU A 121 11.15 -8.76 1.90
CA LEU A 121 12.49 -8.29 1.54
C LEU A 121 13.49 -9.42 1.42
N VAL A 122 13.56 -10.27 2.45
CA VAL A 122 14.47 -11.43 2.51
C VAL A 122 14.15 -12.39 1.37
N LYS A 123 12.86 -12.69 1.12
CA LYS A 123 12.46 -13.52 -0.02
C LYS A 123 12.95 -12.93 -1.35
N ARG A 124 12.85 -11.62 -1.54
CA ARG A 124 13.34 -10.90 -2.73
C ARG A 124 14.86 -10.97 -2.90
N ILE A 125 15.60 -10.94 -1.81
CA ILE A 125 17.07 -11.05 -1.82
C ILE A 125 17.48 -12.50 -2.13
N VAL A 126 16.82 -13.48 -1.53
CA VAL A 126 17.22 -14.90 -1.57
C VAL A 126 16.76 -15.61 -2.84
N LYS A 127 15.50 -15.42 -3.29
CA LYS A 127 14.94 -16.16 -4.43
C LYS A 127 15.47 -15.59 -5.75
N ARG A 128 16.22 -16.43 -6.50
CA ARG A 128 16.84 -16.08 -7.79
C ARG A 128 15.85 -15.46 -8.78
N ASP A 129 14.67 -16.08 -8.93
CA ASP A 129 13.69 -15.66 -9.94
C ASP A 129 13.14 -14.26 -9.64
N ILE A 130 12.89 -13.95 -8.37
CA ILE A 130 12.42 -12.63 -7.95
C ILE A 130 13.54 -11.60 -8.07
N ARG A 131 14.76 -11.96 -7.67
CA ARG A 131 15.93 -11.09 -7.77
C ARG A 131 16.23 -10.71 -9.22
N ALA A 132 16.08 -11.65 -10.16
CA ALA A 132 16.32 -11.42 -11.59
C ALA A 132 15.42 -10.34 -12.20
N ILE A 133 14.22 -10.12 -11.63
CA ILE A 133 13.26 -9.10 -12.08
C ILE A 133 13.15 -7.90 -11.12
N SER A 134 14.01 -7.81 -10.10
CA SER A 134 13.97 -6.73 -9.11
C SER A 134 14.94 -5.61 -9.47
N GLY A 135 14.45 -4.36 -9.45
CA GLY A 135 15.29 -3.16 -9.58
C GLY A 135 15.72 -2.61 -8.21
N ALA A 136 16.64 -1.64 -8.20
CA ALA A 136 17.06 -0.98 -6.96
C ALA A 136 15.88 -0.38 -6.16
N ASP A 137 14.91 0.21 -6.87
CA ASP A 137 13.69 0.79 -6.31
C ASP A 137 12.85 -0.25 -5.53
N ASP A 138 12.81 -1.51 -5.96
CA ASP A 138 12.11 -2.57 -5.21
C ASP A 138 12.67 -2.78 -3.80
N TYR A 139 14.00 -2.72 -3.66
CA TYR A 139 14.68 -2.89 -2.39
C TYR A 139 14.54 -1.63 -1.52
N ILE A 140 14.71 -0.45 -2.11
CA ILE A 140 14.60 0.82 -1.39
C ILE A 140 13.17 1.03 -0.88
N SER A 141 12.16 0.92 -1.75
CA SER A 141 10.76 1.08 -1.35
C SER A 141 10.34 0.07 -0.27
N ASN A 142 10.71 -1.20 -0.41
CA ASN A 142 10.35 -2.20 0.58
C ASN A 142 11.09 -1.99 1.90
N GLY A 143 12.42 -1.80 1.87
CA GLY A 143 13.22 -1.58 3.07
C GLY A 143 12.82 -0.33 3.84
N LEU A 144 12.62 0.80 3.14
CA LEU A 144 12.21 2.06 3.76
C LEU A 144 10.83 1.95 4.39
N THR A 145 9.87 1.34 3.69
CA THR A 145 8.52 1.14 4.22
C THR A 145 8.52 0.19 5.42
N THR A 146 9.24 -0.93 5.36
CA THR A 146 9.42 -1.86 6.48
C THR A 146 10.03 -1.17 7.69
N PHE A 147 11.08 -0.37 7.48
CA PHE A 147 11.73 0.34 8.57
C PHE A 147 10.81 1.40 9.18
N SER A 148 10.03 2.13 8.37
CA SER A 148 9.02 3.06 8.87
C SER A 148 7.95 2.37 9.73
N LEU A 149 7.49 1.16 9.37
CA LEU A 149 6.56 0.38 10.19
C LEU A 149 7.18 -0.03 11.54
N LEU A 150 8.44 -0.46 11.53
CA LEU A 150 9.18 -0.75 12.76
C LEU A 150 9.27 0.49 13.65
N MET A 151 9.63 1.63 13.07
CA MET A 151 9.73 2.90 13.80
C MET A 151 8.38 3.35 14.34
N SER A 152 7.27 3.14 13.62
CA SER A 152 5.91 3.41 14.14
C SER A 152 5.61 2.56 15.37
N SER A 153 5.93 1.27 15.34
CA SER A 153 5.75 0.39 16.50
C SER A 153 6.56 0.87 17.71
N ILE A 154 7.85 1.17 17.52
CA ILE A 154 8.73 1.59 18.60
C ILE A 154 8.33 2.97 19.16
N ALA A 155 7.98 3.93 18.30
CA ALA A 155 7.55 5.28 18.71
C ALA A 155 6.28 5.27 19.57
N LEU A 156 5.44 4.23 19.46
CA LEU A 156 4.27 4.04 20.31
C LEU A 156 4.61 3.42 21.68
N LEU A 157 5.81 2.85 21.85
CA LEU A 157 6.23 2.22 23.11
C LEU A 157 7.24 3.07 23.90
N THR A 158 7.96 3.97 23.23
CA THR A 158 8.96 4.82 23.87
C THR A 158 9.07 6.17 23.17
N GLU A 159 9.18 7.23 23.97
CA GLU A 159 9.38 8.60 23.47
C GLU A 159 10.79 8.84 22.94
N THR A 160 11.77 8.02 23.36
CA THR A 160 13.20 8.21 23.06
C THR A 160 13.49 8.25 21.57
N LEU A 161 12.79 7.45 20.77
CA LEU A 161 13.01 7.36 19.32
C LEU A 161 12.00 8.15 18.47
N VAL A 162 11.12 8.94 19.10
CA VAL A 162 10.13 9.76 18.38
C VAL A 162 10.78 10.77 17.41
N PRO A 163 11.90 11.45 17.74
CA PRO A 163 12.60 12.29 16.78
C PRO A 163 13.07 11.52 15.53
N LEU A 164 13.69 10.35 15.73
CA LEU A 164 14.16 9.50 14.64
C LEU A 164 12.99 8.99 13.79
N TYR A 165 11.88 8.63 14.43
CA TYR A 165 10.65 8.23 13.76
C TYR A 165 10.18 9.29 12.75
N PHE A 166 10.14 10.57 13.14
CA PHE A 166 9.75 11.65 12.23
C PHE A 166 10.75 11.85 11.08
N VAL A 167 12.06 11.70 11.33
CA VAL A 167 13.08 11.75 10.27
C VAL A 167 12.87 10.62 9.26
N VAL A 168 12.70 9.39 9.75
CA VAL A 168 12.47 8.20 8.91
C VAL A 168 11.20 8.37 8.06
N TYR A 169 10.11 8.86 8.66
CA TYR A 169 8.89 9.15 7.92
C TYR A 169 9.04 10.29 6.92
N SER A 170 9.84 11.31 7.23
CA SER A 170 10.11 12.39 6.28
C SER A 170 10.81 11.86 5.04
N VAL A 171 11.80 10.97 5.21
CA VAL A 171 12.48 10.29 4.09
C VAL A 171 11.50 9.41 3.31
N LEU A 172 10.66 8.61 3.99
CA LEU A 172 9.62 7.82 3.32
C LEU A 172 8.67 8.70 2.52
N LEU A 173 8.16 9.79 3.10
CA LEU A 173 7.21 10.69 2.45
C LEU A 173 7.80 11.39 1.22
N VAL A 174 9.08 11.75 1.25
CA VAL A 174 9.78 12.26 0.06
C VAL A 174 9.97 11.16 -0.99
N TRP A 175 10.23 9.92 -0.57
CA TRP A 175 10.38 8.77 -1.47
C TRP A 175 9.07 8.35 -2.14
N VAL A 176 7.93 8.40 -1.43
CA VAL A 176 6.61 7.95 -1.90
C VAL A 176 6.23 8.42 -3.31
N PRO A 177 6.31 9.72 -3.66
CA PRO A 177 5.93 10.17 -5.00
C PRO A 177 6.96 9.85 -6.09
N ILE A 178 8.20 9.49 -5.72
CA ILE A 178 9.34 9.32 -6.64
C ILE A 178 9.57 7.84 -6.98
N GLY A 179 9.59 6.98 -5.96
CA GLY A 179 9.87 5.55 -6.08
C GLY A 179 8.64 4.70 -6.40
N LYS A 180 8.79 3.38 -6.31
CA LYS A 180 7.75 2.39 -6.67
C LYS A 180 6.50 2.48 -5.79
N THR A 181 6.62 3.06 -4.60
CA THR A 181 5.54 3.30 -3.64
C THR A 181 4.41 4.16 -4.21
N ARG A 182 4.67 4.98 -5.26
CA ARG A 182 3.63 5.71 -6.00
C ARG A 182 2.54 4.83 -6.60
N HIS A 183 2.74 3.52 -6.72
CA HIS A 183 1.69 2.59 -7.15
C HIS A 183 0.42 2.69 -6.29
N LEU A 184 0.49 3.26 -5.09
CA LEU A 184 -0.68 3.54 -4.25
C LEU A 184 -1.77 4.33 -5.00
N ILE A 185 -1.42 5.25 -5.91
CA ILE A 185 -2.41 5.97 -6.74
C ILE A 185 -2.81 5.17 -7.98
N TYR A 186 -1.84 4.52 -8.63
CA TYR A 186 -2.06 3.80 -9.88
C TYR A 186 -2.87 2.52 -9.70
N PHE A 187 -2.80 1.89 -8.52
CA PHE A 187 -3.51 0.66 -8.21
C PHE A 187 -5.02 0.81 -8.41
N PHE A 188 -5.64 1.81 -7.79
CA PHE A 188 -7.09 2.02 -7.87
C PHE A 188 -7.54 2.35 -9.30
N PHE A 189 -6.77 3.19 -9.99
CA PHE A 189 -7.05 3.52 -11.40
C PHE A 189 -6.95 2.28 -12.28
N ALA A 190 -5.85 1.54 -12.19
CA ALA A 190 -5.66 0.34 -12.99
C ALA A 190 -6.79 -0.66 -12.78
N ARG A 191 -7.23 -0.90 -11.54
CA ARG A 191 -8.34 -1.83 -11.26
C ARG A 191 -9.68 -1.33 -11.77
N TYR A 192 -9.97 -0.04 -11.66
CA TYR A 192 -11.17 0.56 -12.24
C TYR A 192 -11.19 0.42 -13.77
N HIS A 193 -10.11 0.82 -14.46
CA HIS A 193 -10.02 0.74 -15.92
C HIS A 193 -10.05 -0.70 -16.44
N LEU A 194 -9.33 -1.61 -15.77
CA LEU A 194 -9.31 -3.03 -16.11
C LEU A 194 -10.69 -3.68 -15.92
N GLY A 195 -11.37 -3.34 -14.82
CA GLY A 195 -12.72 -3.83 -14.53
C GLY A 195 -13.72 -3.37 -15.57
N ARG A 196 -13.69 -2.09 -15.97
CA ARG A 196 -14.51 -1.57 -17.07
C ARG A 196 -14.21 -2.25 -18.39
N PHE A 197 -12.92 -2.38 -18.72
CA PHE A 197 -12.47 -2.97 -19.98
C PHE A 197 -12.95 -4.41 -20.16
N TYR A 198 -12.76 -5.26 -19.15
CA TYR A 198 -13.18 -6.67 -19.23
C TYR A 198 -14.68 -6.87 -18.97
N GLY A 199 -15.28 -6.06 -18.09
CA GLY A 199 -16.72 -6.07 -17.84
C GLY A 199 -17.51 -5.73 -19.10
N ARG A 200 -17.12 -4.68 -19.82
CA ARG A 200 -17.73 -4.29 -21.09
C ARG A 200 -17.70 -5.41 -22.13
N ARG A 201 -16.61 -6.18 -22.18
CA ARG A 201 -16.38 -7.28 -23.13
C ARG A 201 -16.97 -8.62 -22.68
N ASN A 202 -17.63 -8.65 -21.52
CA ASN A 202 -18.14 -9.88 -20.92
C ASN A 202 -17.04 -10.97 -20.75
N SER A 203 -15.78 -10.54 -20.56
CA SER A 203 -14.66 -11.45 -20.31
C SER A 203 -14.56 -11.83 -18.84
N TRP A 204 -14.83 -10.86 -17.95
CA TRP A 204 -14.83 -11.03 -16.50
C TRP A 204 -15.96 -10.21 -15.84
N PRO A 205 -16.55 -10.67 -14.74
CA PRO A 205 -16.32 -11.96 -14.08
C PRO A 205 -16.77 -13.16 -14.95
N GLN A 206 -16.06 -14.29 -14.84
CA GLN A 206 -16.52 -15.52 -15.50
C GLN A 206 -17.87 -15.94 -14.91
N LYS A 207 -18.82 -16.27 -15.78
CA LYS A 207 -20.09 -16.85 -15.35
C LYS A 207 -19.79 -18.23 -14.77
N LYS A 208 -20.29 -18.52 -13.57
CA LYS A 208 -20.26 -19.90 -13.06
C LYS A 208 -20.98 -20.78 -14.08
N VAL A 209 -20.27 -21.77 -14.63
CA VAL A 209 -20.92 -22.82 -15.41
C VAL A 209 -21.83 -23.55 -14.42
N SER A 210 -23.15 -23.46 -14.61
CA SER A 210 -24.05 -24.33 -13.86
C SER A 210 -23.78 -25.74 -14.36
N ASN A 211 -23.14 -26.57 -13.55
CA ASN A 211 -23.15 -28.01 -13.79
C ASN A 211 -24.61 -28.43 -13.61
N GLY A 212 -25.29 -28.64 -14.74
CA GLY A 212 -26.63 -29.23 -14.78
C GLY A 212 -26.60 -30.70 -14.40
#